data_AF-A0A2D0J036-F1
#
_entry.id   AF-A0A2D0J036-F1
#
_cell.length_a   1.000
_cell.length_b   1.000
_cell.length_c   1.000
_cell.angle_alpha   90.00
_cell.angle_beta   90.00
_cell.angle_gamma   90.00
#
_symmetry.space_group_name_H-M   'P 1'
#
loop_
_entity.id
_entity.type
_entity.pdbx_description
1 polymer ?
#
loop_
_entity_poly.entity_id
_entity_poly.type
_entity_poly.pdbx_seq_one_letter_code
_entity_poly.pdbx_strand_id
1 'polypeptide(L)'
;MSKIKLHITDTPNSQDEAYVIQNTWAFNEQYTPVDIHPLFLSITDEFNKIIAGLVFKAWWSYLKIQYFWVSEKYRQKGLGKQLILKHQNDIVI
;
A
#
# COMPACT_ATOMS: atom_id res chain seq x y z
N MET A 1 32.55 17.75 -16.88
CA MET A 1 31.39 16.84 -16.75
C MET A 1 31.35 16.30 -15.34
N SER A 2 30.18 16.29 -14.70
CA SER A 2 29.99 15.65 -13.39
C SER A 2 30.13 14.13 -13.52
N LYS A 3 30.78 13.47 -12.55
CA LYS A 3 30.83 12.00 -12.48
C LYS A 3 29.55 11.48 -11.82
N ILE A 4 28.87 10.56 -12.49
CA ILE A 4 27.69 9.85 -11.97
C ILE A 4 28.18 8.70 -11.07
N LYS A 5 27.50 8.49 -9.93
CA LYS A 5 27.76 7.38 -9.00
C LYS A 5 26.47 6.62 -8.73
N LEU A 6 26.56 5.29 -8.65
CA LEU A 6 25.46 4.40 -8.26
C LEU A 6 25.58 4.08 -6.77
N HIS A 7 24.46 4.16 -6.05
CA HIS A 7 24.36 3.79 -4.64
C HIS A 7 23.31 2.70 -4.47
N ILE A 8 23.64 1.62 -3.77
CA ILE A 8 22.73 0.51 -3.44
C ILE A 8 22.83 0.29 -1.94
N THR A 9 21.70 0.28 -1.23
CA THR A 9 21.62 0.07 0.21
C THR A 9 20.29 -0.60 0.56
N ASP A 10 20.30 -1.41 1.61
CA ASP A 10 19.12 -1.95 2.30
C ASP A 10 18.71 -1.11 3.53
N THR A 11 19.48 -0.07 3.83
CA THR A 11 19.26 0.91 4.90
C THR A 11 19.20 2.32 4.30
N PRO A 12 18.16 2.64 3.52
CA PRO A 12 18.04 3.93 2.88
C PRO A 12 17.91 5.05 3.93
N ASN A 13 18.51 6.19 3.63
CA ASN A 13 18.24 7.42 4.36
C ASN A 13 16.82 7.89 4.02
N SER A 14 16.00 8.13 5.04
CA SER A 14 14.60 8.55 4.88
C SER A 14 14.46 9.86 4.12
N GLN A 15 15.46 10.76 4.21
CA GLN A 15 15.46 12.02 3.47
C GLN A 15 15.67 11.81 1.97
N ASP A 16 16.59 10.92 1.59
CA ASP A 16 16.87 10.63 0.17
C ASP A 16 15.67 9.92 -0.47
N GLU A 17 15.07 8.97 0.25
CA GLU A 17 13.85 8.29 -0.20
C GLU A 17 12.69 9.30 -0.39
N ALA A 18 12.47 10.18 0.60
CA ALA A 18 11.45 11.22 0.52
C ALA A 18 11.70 12.20 -0.64
N TYR A 19 12.96 12.58 -0.89
CA TYR A 19 13.33 13.46 -2.00
C TYR A 19 12.95 12.84 -3.35
N VAL A 20 13.28 11.56 -3.58
CA VAL A 20 12.93 10.87 -4.83
C VAL A 20 11.42 10.76 -4.99
N ILE A 21 10.69 10.41 -3.92
CA ILE A 21 9.22 10.30 -3.93
C ILE A 21 8.57 11.64 -4.29
N GLN A 22 8.96 12.72 -3.62
CA GLN A 22 8.37 14.04 -3.83
C GLN A 22 8.61 14.57 -5.25
N ASN A 23 9.82 14.40 -5.79
CA ASN A 23 10.12 14.82 -7.16
C ASN A 23 9.33 13.99 -8.19
N THR A 24 9.13 12.70 -7.92
CA THR A 24 8.29 11.84 -8.77
C THR A 24 6.84 12.34 -8.80
N TRP A 25 6.29 12.66 -7.63
CA TRP A 25 4.93 13.22 -7.53
C TRP A 25 4.81 14.58 -8.19
N ALA A 26 5.73 15.52 -7.91
CA ALA A 26 5.70 16.86 -8.49
C ALA A 26 5.81 16.87 -10.02
N PHE A 27 6.57 15.92 -10.60
CA PHE A 27 6.60 15.74 -12.04
C PHE A 27 5.27 15.19 -12.58
N ASN A 28 4.73 14.15 -11.95
CA ASN A 28 3.51 13.48 -12.41
C ASN A 28 2.24 14.30 -12.20
N GLU A 29 2.18 15.15 -11.18
CA GLU A 29 1.04 16.01 -10.85
C GLU A 29 0.67 16.96 -12.02
N GLN A 30 1.63 17.24 -12.89
CA GLN A 30 1.43 18.01 -14.13
C GLN A 30 0.52 17.30 -15.14
N TYR A 31 0.41 15.97 -15.06
CA TYR A 31 -0.38 15.14 -15.97
C TYR A 31 -1.65 14.60 -15.32
N THR A 32 -1.59 14.25 -14.03
CA THR A 32 -2.73 13.74 -13.27
C THR A 32 -2.55 14.07 -11.80
N PRO A 33 -3.56 14.64 -11.11
CA PRO A 33 -3.47 14.94 -9.69
C PRO A 33 -3.05 13.70 -8.88
N VAL A 34 -2.19 13.91 -7.89
CA VAL A 34 -1.78 12.84 -6.96
C VAL A 34 -2.93 12.62 -5.97
N ASP A 35 -3.60 11.48 -6.09
CA ASP A 35 -4.71 11.11 -5.21
C ASP A 35 -4.36 9.82 -4.45
N ILE A 36 -3.86 9.98 -3.22
CA ILE A 36 -3.38 8.87 -2.39
C ILE A 36 -4.42 8.55 -1.31
N HIS A 37 -4.98 7.36 -1.37
CA HIS A 37 -5.96 6.87 -0.40
C HIS A 37 -5.33 5.81 0.51
N PRO A 38 -5.06 6.12 1.79
CA PRO A 38 -4.78 5.09 2.77
C PRO A 38 -6.07 4.31 3.06
N LEU A 39 -6.01 2.99 2.90
CA LEU A 39 -7.16 2.12 3.07
C LEU A 39 -6.84 1.03 4.08
N PHE A 40 -7.83 0.76 4.92
CA PHE A 40 -7.78 -0.28 5.93
C PHE A 40 -9.05 -1.12 5.84
N LEU A 41 -8.88 -2.41 5.60
CA LEU A 41 -9.97 -3.39 5.63
C LEU A 41 -9.72 -4.35 6.78
N SER A 42 -10.77 -4.65 7.53
CA SER A 42 -10.73 -5.63 8.62
C SER A 42 -11.94 -6.55 8.59
N ILE A 43 -11.74 -7.77 9.08
CA ILE A 43 -12.80 -8.72 9.37
C ILE A 43 -12.75 -8.96 10.88
N THR A 44 -13.90 -8.86 11.53
CA THR A 44 -14.05 -9.07 12.98
C THR A 44 -14.82 -10.35 13.26
N ASP A 45 -14.58 -10.95 14.43
CA ASP A 45 -15.45 -12.00 14.96
C ASP A 45 -16.71 -11.41 15.63
N GLU A 46 -17.55 -12.28 16.20
CA GLU A 46 -18.78 -11.94 16.90
C GLU A 46 -18.57 -11.05 18.14
N PHE A 47 -17.34 -10.99 18.67
CA PHE A 47 -16.96 -10.14 19.80
C PHE A 47 -16.28 -8.84 19.35
N ASN A 48 -16.37 -8.47 18.07
CA ASN A 48 -15.72 -7.32 17.45
C ASN A 48 -14.18 -7.34 17.48
N LYS A 49 -13.55 -8.50 17.66
CA LYS A 49 -12.09 -8.62 17.60
C LYS A 49 -11.65 -8.80 16.16
N ILE A 50 -10.65 -8.03 15.72
CA ILE A 50 -10.06 -8.18 14.37
C ILE A 50 -9.39 -9.55 14.24
N ILE A 51 -9.85 -10.34 13.28
CA ILE A 51 -9.33 -11.69 12.97
C ILE A 51 -8.60 -11.74 11.62
N ALA A 52 -8.77 -10.72 10.78
CA ALA A 52 -8.01 -10.53 9.55
C ALA A 52 -7.96 -9.04 9.18
N GLY A 53 -6.90 -8.61 8.50
CA GLY A 53 -6.76 -7.23 8.08
C GLY A 53 -5.83 -7.02 6.88
N LEU A 54 -6.09 -5.93 6.16
CA LEU A 54 -5.31 -5.46 5.01
C LEU A 54 -5.07 -3.96 5.16
N VAL A 55 -3.79 -3.56 5.23
CA VAL A 55 -3.36 -2.15 5.22
C VAL A 55 -2.73 -1.87 3.88
N PHE A 56 -3.26 -0.91 3.14
CA PHE A 56 -2.78 -0.58 1.81
C PHE A 56 -2.91 0.91 1.51
N LYS A 57 -2.21 1.34 0.48
CA LYS A 57 -2.34 2.66 -0.12
C LYS A 57 -2.65 2.46 -1.60
N ALA A 58 -3.66 3.15 -2.09
CA ALA A 58 -3.98 3.21 -3.51
C ALA A 58 -3.64 4.61 -4.03
N TRP A 59 -3.07 4.69 -5.23
CA TRP A 59 -2.92 5.95 -5.97
C TRP A 59 -2.88 5.65 -7.46
N TRP A 60 -3.61 6.45 -8.24
CA TRP A 60 -3.87 6.18 -9.65
C TRP A 60 -4.29 4.71 -9.86
N SER A 61 -3.71 3.99 -10.83
CA SER A 61 -3.97 2.56 -11.07
C SER A 61 -3.01 1.64 -10.30
N TYR A 62 -2.36 2.12 -9.23
CA TYR A 62 -1.42 1.35 -8.43
C TYR A 62 -1.92 1.13 -7.00
N LEU A 63 -1.64 -0.07 -6.48
CA LEU A 63 -1.99 -0.46 -5.13
C LEU A 63 -0.77 -1.05 -4.42
N LYS A 64 -0.42 -0.48 -3.27
CA LYS A 64 0.64 -0.96 -2.39
C LYS A 64 0.04 -1.57 -1.13
N ILE A 65 0.13 -2.89 -1.02
CA ILE A 65 -0.16 -3.60 0.24
C ILE A 65 1.05 -3.44 1.17
N GLN A 66 0.82 -2.86 2.34
CA GLN A 66 1.86 -2.74 3.39
C GLN A 66 1.81 -3.92 4.34
N TYR A 67 0.60 -4.30 4.77
CA TYR A 67 0.41 -5.41 5.69
C TYR A 67 -0.81 -6.22 5.30
N PHE A 68 -0.67 -7.54 5.38
CA PHE A 68 -1.74 -8.48 5.13
C PHE A 68 -1.65 -9.63 6.13
N TRP A 69 -2.73 -9.86 6.87
CA TRP A 69 -2.72 -10.80 7.97
C TRP A 69 -4.08 -11.47 8.17
N VAL A 70 -4.02 -12.76 8.51
CA VAL A 70 -5.16 -13.56 8.98
C VAL A 70 -4.71 -14.33 10.21
N SER A 71 -5.47 -14.20 11.30
CA SER A 71 -5.28 -14.95 12.53
C SER A 71 -5.26 -16.46 12.25
N GLU A 72 -4.31 -17.16 12.86
CA GLU A 72 -3.98 -18.55 12.52
C GLU A 72 -5.19 -19.49 12.60
N LYS A 73 -6.00 -19.36 13.66
CA LYS A 73 -7.26 -20.13 13.86
C LYS A 73 -8.27 -19.97 12.71
N TYR A 74 -8.15 -18.90 11.93
CA TYR A 74 -9.07 -18.53 10.86
C TYR A 74 -8.46 -18.63 9.45
N ARG A 75 -7.22 -19.13 9.33
CA ARG A 75 -6.60 -19.40 8.03
C ARG A 75 -7.30 -20.54 7.30
N GLN A 76 -7.10 -20.61 5.98
CA GLN A 76 -7.71 -21.61 5.09
C GLN A 76 -9.25 -21.54 4.98
N LYS A 77 -9.88 -20.52 5.60
CA LYS A 77 -11.33 -20.25 5.51
C LYS A 77 -11.71 -19.22 4.45
N GLY A 78 -10.78 -18.85 3.57
CA GLY A 78 -11.03 -17.88 2.49
C GLY A 78 -11.01 -16.40 2.89
N LEU A 79 -10.81 -16.04 4.17
CA LEU A 79 -10.82 -14.64 4.64
C LEU A 79 -9.80 -13.76 3.92
N GLY A 80 -8.61 -14.30 3.63
CA GLY A 80 -7.59 -13.57 2.88
C GLY A 80 -8.04 -13.22 1.45
N LYS A 81 -8.66 -14.17 0.76
CA LYS A 81 -9.25 -13.94 -0.57
C LYS A 81 -10.38 -12.91 -0.50
N GLN A 82 -11.20 -12.94 0.55
CA GLN A 82 -12.27 -11.97 0.74
C GLN A 82 -11.73 -10.54 0.88
N LEU A 83 -10.67 -10.32 1.66
CA LEU A 83 -10.01 -9.02 1.79
C LEU A 83 -9.49 -8.51 0.43
N ILE A 84 -8.88 -9.41 -0.35
CA ILE A 84 -8.35 -9.09 -1.68
C ILE A 84 -9.47 -8.86 -2.72
N LEU A 85 -10.60 -9.55 -2.66
CA LEU A 85 -11.67 -9.28 -3.62
C LEU A 85 -12.49 -8.04 -3.25
N LYS A 86 -12.66 -7.76 -1.96
CA LYS A 86 -13.45 -6.60 -1.52
C LYS A 86 -12.81 -5.28 -1.95
N HIS A 87 -11.47 -5.17 -1.92
CA HIS A 87 -10.81 -3.94 -2.36
C HIS A 87 -11.06 -3.63 -3.84
N GLN A 88 -11.20 -4.65 -4.72
CA GLN A 88 -11.37 -4.42 -6.16
C GLN A 88 -12.68 -3.70 -6.49
N ASN A 89 -13.71 -3.85 -5.66
CA ASN A 89 -15.01 -3.22 -5.87
C ASN A 89 -15.08 -1.79 -5.32
N ASP A 90 -14.21 -1.44 -4.37
CA ASP A 90 -14.21 -0.12 -3.72
C ASP A 90 -13.18 0.84 -4.37
N ILE A 91 -12.30 0.32 -5.24
CA ILE A 91 -11.45 1.13 -6.12
C ILE A 91 -12.27 1.45 -7.36
N VAL A 92 -12.81 2.67 -7.42
CA VAL A 92 -13.27 3.25 -8.69
C VAL A 92 -12.01 3.49 -9.51
N ILE A 93 -11.79 2.66 -10.53
CA ILE A 93 -10.76 2.86 -11.55
C ILE A 93 -11.24 3.93 -12.53
#